data_AF-A0A1F4YPL4-F1
#
_entry.id   AF-A0A1F4YPL4-F1
#
_cell.length_a   1.000
_cell.length_b   1.000
_cell.length_c   1.000
_cell.angle_alpha   90.00
_cell.angle_beta   90.00
_cell.angle_gamma   90.00
#
_symmetry.space_group_name_H-M   'P 1'
#
loop_
_entity.id
_entity.type
_entity.pdbx_description
1 polymer ?
#
loop_
_entity_poly.entity_id
_entity_poly.type
_entity_poly.pdbx_seq_one_letter_code
_entity_poly.pdbx_strand_id
1 'polypeptide(L)'
;MRWLVSFVALLGAIGITCSKSDITVVRSFPLDKLDEVIAGSNVAIDKEITSDGKGSLRVEASNAITVPLFEVRDLNIDNARIFYQARIRTENVIGQVFLEMLVHLPGRGESFSRSQQTLVSGTTDWTTQETPFFLKSGERPDYIKLNLVINGQGTAWIDDIKLVKGPLG
;
A
#
# COMPACT_ATOMS: atom_id res chain seq x y z
N MET A 1 -67.49 21.36 26.73
CA MET A 1 -66.38 22.18 26.23
C MET A 1 -65.08 21.49 26.66
N ARG A 2 -64.32 20.96 25.68
CA ARG A 2 -62.87 20.63 25.70
C ARG A 2 -62.40 19.33 26.39
N TRP A 3 -62.23 18.33 25.52
CA TRP A 3 -61.34 17.17 25.57
C TRP A 3 -59.89 17.49 25.94
N LEU A 4 -59.19 16.53 26.57
CA LEU A 4 -57.73 16.40 26.50
C LEU A 4 -57.38 14.95 26.15
N VAL A 5 -56.97 14.74 24.91
CA VAL A 5 -56.40 13.48 24.40
C VAL A 5 -54.91 13.53 24.65
N SER A 6 -54.38 12.55 25.37
CA SER A 6 -52.94 12.37 25.53
C SER A 6 -52.38 11.67 24.30
N PHE A 7 -51.62 12.40 23.49
CA PHE A 7 -50.80 11.86 22.41
C PHE A 7 -49.47 11.39 23.00
N VAL A 8 -49.27 10.06 23.07
CA VAL A 8 -47.95 9.49 23.32
C VAL A 8 -47.24 9.34 21.98
N ALA A 9 -46.28 10.22 21.71
CA ALA A 9 -45.41 10.14 20.55
C ALA A 9 -44.30 9.10 20.82
N LEU A 10 -44.39 7.95 20.16
CA LEU A 10 -43.31 6.96 20.13
C LEU A 10 -42.19 7.48 19.19
N LEU A 11 -41.12 8.02 19.76
CA LEU A 11 -39.89 8.36 19.04
C LEU A 11 -39.13 7.06 18.73
N GLY A 12 -39.34 6.52 17.52
CA GLY A 12 -38.51 5.45 16.97
C GLY A 12 -37.14 6.00 16.56
N ALA A 13 -36.12 5.77 17.38
CA ALA A 13 -34.74 6.04 17.02
C ALA A 13 -34.28 5.01 15.98
N ILE A 14 -34.25 5.40 14.70
CA ILE A 14 -33.59 4.65 13.64
C ILE A 14 -32.08 4.84 13.85
N GLY A 15 -31.46 3.88 14.52
CA GLY A 15 -30.01 3.80 14.61
C GLY A 15 -29.43 3.49 13.23
N ILE A 16 -28.95 4.51 12.53
CA ILE A 16 -28.08 4.33 11.36
C ILE A 16 -26.78 3.75 11.91
N THR A 17 -26.68 2.42 11.88
CA THR A 17 -25.40 1.73 12.11
C THR A 17 -24.53 2.02 10.90
N CYS A 18 -23.73 3.08 11.01
CA CYS A 18 -22.62 3.30 10.11
C CYS A 18 -21.61 2.19 10.38
N SER A 19 -21.65 1.13 9.58
CA SER A 19 -20.62 0.09 9.55
C SER A 19 -19.29 0.78 9.18
N LYS A 20 -18.48 1.14 10.18
CA LYS A 20 -17.09 1.55 9.94
C LYS A 20 -16.41 0.41 9.21
N SER A 21 -15.94 0.75 8.03
CA SER A 21 -15.45 -0.19 7.06
C SER A 21 -13.96 -0.39 7.41
N ASP A 22 -13.69 -1.40 8.25
CA ASP A 22 -12.39 -1.51 8.94
C ASP A 22 -11.25 -1.86 7.96
N ILE A 23 -10.32 -0.91 7.79
CA ILE A 23 -9.05 -1.12 7.11
C ILE A 23 -8.18 -2.02 8.00
N THR A 24 -7.72 -3.16 7.47
CA THR A 24 -6.92 -4.14 8.20
C THR A 24 -5.54 -4.30 7.55
N VAL A 25 -4.47 -4.27 8.33
CA VAL A 25 -3.13 -4.63 7.83
C VAL A 25 -3.08 -6.14 7.57
N VAL A 26 -2.82 -6.52 6.32
CA VAL A 26 -2.64 -7.92 5.90
C VAL A 26 -1.25 -8.40 6.29
N ARG A 27 -0.23 -7.58 6.01
CA ARG A 27 1.16 -7.87 6.33
C ARG A 27 1.96 -6.57 6.44
N SER A 28 2.91 -6.55 7.37
CA SER A 28 3.93 -5.50 7.50
C SER A 28 5.29 -6.11 7.24
N PHE A 29 6.16 -5.36 6.57
CA PHE A 29 7.49 -5.81 6.17
C PHE A 29 8.53 -4.86 6.76
N PRO A 30 9.08 -5.16 7.94
CA PRO A 30 10.14 -4.34 8.51
C PRO A 30 11.39 -4.42 7.63
N LEU A 31 12.06 -3.29 7.41
CA LEU A 31 13.31 -3.22 6.63
C LEU A 31 14.51 -3.06 7.56
N ASP A 32 14.53 -3.82 8.66
CA ASP A 32 15.63 -3.81 9.63
C ASP A 32 16.75 -4.80 9.28
N LYS A 33 16.51 -5.73 8.35
CA LYS A 33 17.46 -6.73 7.82
C LYS A 33 17.21 -7.03 6.33
N LEU A 34 18.27 -7.36 5.59
CA LEU A 34 18.21 -7.69 4.16
C LEU A 34 17.59 -9.06 3.87
N ASP A 35 17.49 -9.94 4.87
CA ASP A 35 17.15 -11.36 4.69
C ASP A 35 15.76 -11.61 4.07
N GLU A 36 14.88 -10.59 4.10
CA GLU A 36 13.52 -10.67 3.54
C GLU A 36 13.36 -9.94 2.19
N VAL A 37 14.36 -9.15 1.78
CA VAL A 37 14.29 -8.31 0.57
C VAL A 37 14.93 -9.06 -0.60
N ILE A 38 14.19 -9.20 -1.70
CA ILE A 38 14.64 -9.94 -2.89
C ILE A 38 15.73 -9.17 -3.69
N ALA A 39 16.04 -7.94 -3.30
CA ALA A 39 16.79 -6.98 -4.11
C ALA A 39 18.27 -7.33 -4.38
N GLY A 40 18.76 -6.88 -5.55
CA GLY A 40 20.14 -7.07 -6.03
C GLY A 40 21.14 -6.01 -5.52
N SER A 41 22.31 -5.93 -6.18
CA SER A 41 23.51 -5.18 -5.75
C SER A 41 23.38 -3.66 -5.53
N ASN A 42 22.27 -3.04 -5.94
CA ASN A 42 22.08 -1.58 -5.93
C ASN A 42 21.29 -1.10 -4.72
N VAL A 43 21.19 -1.95 -3.70
CA VAL A 43 20.31 -1.78 -2.57
C VAL A 43 21.08 -2.04 -1.27
N ALA A 44 20.87 -1.17 -0.28
CA ALA A 44 21.49 -1.29 1.03
C ALA A 44 20.52 -0.89 2.14
N ILE A 45 20.69 -1.45 3.34
CA ILE A 45 20.00 -0.94 4.52
C ILE A 45 20.71 0.31 5.02
N ASP A 46 19.95 1.38 5.16
CA ASP A 46 20.39 2.63 5.77
C ASP A 46 19.75 2.75 7.15
N LYS A 47 20.58 2.69 8.20
CA LYS A 47 20.10 2.77 9.60
C LYS A 47 19.92 4.20 10.09
N GLU A 48 20.46 5.17 9.37
CA GLU A 48 20.43 6.58 9.79
C GLU A 48 19.23 7.30 9.16
N ILE A 49 18.98 7.05 7.87
CA ILE A 49 17.82 7.59 7.16
C ILE A 49 16.69 6.58 7.28
N THR A 50 15.77 6.80 8.22
CA THR A 50 14.63 5.92 8.49
C THR A 50 13.39 6.74 8.83
N SER A 51 12.22 6.21 8.47
CA SER A 51 10.92 6.81 8.79
C SER A 51 10.34 6.30 10.10
N ASP A 52 10.77 5.13 10.56
CA ASP A 52 10.25 4.43 11.74
C ASP A 52 11.29 4.21 12.87
N GLY A 53 12.56 4.57 12.61
CA GLY A 53 13.66 4.47 13.57
C GLY A 53 14.41 3.14 13.54
N LYS A 54 14.08 2.20 12.65
CA LYS A 54 14.69 0.86 12.59
C LYS A 54 15.64 0.65 11.42
N GLY A 55 15.55 1.54 10.42
CA GLY A 55 16.28 1.48 9.17
C GLY A 55 15.35 1.70 7.98
N SER A 56 15.91 1.89 6.81
CA SER A 56 15.16 1.87 5.55
C SER A 56 15.97 1.22 4.45
N LEU A 57 15.30 0.90 3.35
CA LEU A 57 15.95 0.37 2.18
C LEU A 57 16.34 1.52 1.26
N ARG A 58 17.64 1.75 1.11
CA ARG A 58 18.22 2.72 0.18
C ARG A 58 18.50 2.08 -1.16
N VAL A 59 18.02 2.72 -2.22
CA VAL A 59 18.18 2.27 -3.61
C VAL A 59 18.85 3.39 -4.40
N GLU A 60 19.98 3.07 -5.02
CA GLU A 60 20.63 3.95 -5.99
C GLU A 60 20.33 3.50 -7.42
N ALA A 61 19.95 4.45 -8.27
CA ALA A 61 19.66 4.21 -9.67
C ALA A 61 20.50 5.13 -10.57
N SER A 62 21.29 4.54 -11.46
CA SER A 62 21.94 5.25 -12.58
C SER A 62 21.03 5.38 -13.80
N ASN A 63 19.97 4.57 -13.88
CA ASN A 63 19.00 4.48 -14.97
C ASN A 63 17.72 3.85 -14.43
N ALA A 64 16.68 3.81 -15.27
CA ALA A 64 15.41 3.23 -14.87
C ALA A 64 15.58 1.78 -14.37
N ILE A 65 15.05 1.49 -13.18
CA ILE A 65 15.10 0.18 -12.53
C ILE A 65 13.78 -0.12 -11.80
N THR A 66 13.44 -1.41 -11.75
CA THR A 66 12.43 -1.95 -10.84
C THR A 66 13.14 -2.81 -9.81
N VAL A 67 12.93 -2.48 -8.54
CA VAL A 67 13.46 -3.24 -7.40
C VAL A 67 12.37 -4.14 -6.86
N PRO A 68 12.46 -5.48 -7.03
CA PRO A 68 11.55 -6.40 -6.35
C PRO A 68 11.86 -6.40 -4.86
N LEU A 69 10.84 -6.13 -4.04
CA LEU A 69 10.99 -6.04 -2.59
C LEU A 69 10.51 -7.34 -1.95
N PHE A 70 9.24 -7.68 -2.17
CA PHE A 70 8.59 -8.81 -1.53
C PHE A 70 7.68 -9.55 -2.49
N GLU A 71 7.56 -10.86 -2.26
CA GLU A 71 6.50 -11.69 -2.81
C GLU A 71 5.67 -12.24 -1.66
N VAL A 72 4.37 -11.99 -1.70
CA VAL A 72 3.40 -12.39 -0.68
C VAL A 72 2.56 -13.52 -1.22
N ARG A 73 2.61 -14.67 -0.56
CA ARG A 73 1.84 -15.88 -0.89
C ARG A 73 0.85 -16.21 0.22
N ASP A 74 0.06 -17.25 -0.01
CA ASP A 74 -0.92 -17.79 0.94
C ASP A 74 -1.93 -16.74 1.43
N LEU A 75 -2.36 -15.90 0.48
CA LEU A 75 -3.31 -14.82 0.71
C LEU A 75 -4.74 -15.38 0.67
N ASN A 76 -5.45 -15.34 1.80
CA ASN A 76 -6.88 -15.63 1.85
C ASN A 76 -7.70 -14.34 1.76
N ILE A 77 -7.61 -13.64 0.62
CA ILE A 77 -8.30 -12.36 0.37
C ILE A 77 -9.19 -12.52 -0.86
N ASP A 78 -10.43 -12.05 -0.74
CA ASP A 78 -11.49 -12.12 -1.74
C ASP A 78 -12.42 -10.92 -1.53
N ASN A 79 -13.08 -10.45 -2.59
CA ASN A 79 -14.07 -9.37 -2.54
C ASN A 79 -13.62 -8.15 -1.71
N ALA A 80 -12.43 -7.64 -2.00
CA ALA A 80 -11.76 -6.62 -1.19
C ALA A 80 -10.95 -5.65 -2.05
N ARG A 81 -10.71 -4.46 -1.51
CA ARG A 81 -9.70 -3.53 -2.00
C ARG A 81 -8.41 -3.77 -1.25
N ILE A 82 -7.33 -4.07 -1.97
CA ILE A 82 -5.99 -4.19 -1.41
C ILE A 82 -5.22 -2.91 -1.72
N PHE A 83 -4.37 -2.48 -0.79
CA PHE A 83 -3.48 -1.35 -0.92
C PHE A 83 -2.06 -1.80 -0.62
N TYR A 84 -1.14 -1.48 -1.51
CA TYR A 84 0.28 -1.46 -1.19
C TYR A 84 0.64 -0.03 -0.75
N GLN A 85 1.04 0.12 0.51
CA GLN A 85 1.42 1.39 1.13
C GLN A 85 2.89 1.33 1.57
N ALA A 86 3.61 2.44 1.40
CA ALA A 86 4.95 2.62 1.94
C ALA A 86 5.27 4.12 2.11
N ARG A 87 6.32 4.43 2.88
CA ARG A 87 6.92 5.76 2.93
C ARG A 87 8.10 5.83 1.98
N ILE A 88 8.18 6.90 1.20
CA ILE A 88 9.24 7.15 0.23
C ILE A 88 9.88 8.50 0.50
N ARG A 89 11.20 8.53 0.50
CA ARG A 89 12.04 9.73 0.47
C ARG A 89 12.92 9.67 -0.77
N THR A 90 13.21 10.80 -1.40
CA THR A 90 14.08 10.84 -2.59
C THR A 90 15.16 11.89 -2.47
N GLU A 91 16.28 11.66 -3.15
CA GLU A 91 17.34 12.63 -3.32
C GLU A 91 17.80 12.66 -4.78
N ASN A 92 17.81 13.87 -5.35
CA ASN A 92 18.29 14.17 -6.70
C ASN A 92 17.69 13.27 -7.78
N VAL A 93 16.42 12.87 -7.62
CA VAL A 93 15.74 12.05 -8.61
C VAL A 93 15.46 12.87 -9.86
N ILE A 94 16.00 12.41 -10.99
CA ILE A 94 15.64 12.86 -12.33
C ILE A 94 14.77 11.76 -12.93
N GLY A 95 13.47 12.00 -13.04
CA GLY A 95 12.47 10.99 -13.41
C GLY A 95 11.40 10.85 -12.32
N GLN A 96 10.89 9.63 -12.13
CA GLN A 96 9.79 9.37 -11.18
C GLN A 96 10.05 8.13 -10.35
N VAL A 97 9.69 8.17 -9.07
CA VAL A 97 9.68 7.03 -8.15
C VAL A 97 8.24 6.72 -7.76
N PHE A 98 7.85 5.45 -7.82
CA PHE A 98 6.51 5.02 -7.45
C PHE A 98 6.45 3.54 -7.04
N LEU A 99 5.37 3.21 -6.34
CA LEU A 99 5.04 1.84 -5.97
C LEU A 99 4.39 1.10 -7.13
N GLU A 100 4.79 -0.16 -7.31
CA GLU A 100 4.12 -1.10 -8.20
C GLU A 100 3.71 -2.34 -7.41
N MET A 101 2.47 -2.77 -7.65
CA MET A 101 1.95 -4.03 -7.14
C MET A 101 1.54 -4.92 -8.31
N LEU A 102 2.07 -6.14 -8.35
CA LEU A 102 1.70 -7.15 -9.35
C LEU A 102 0.86 -8.22 -8.65
N VAL A 103 -0.39 -8.38 -9.07
CA VAL A 103 -1.34 -9.34 -8.50
C VAL A 103 -1.58 -10.44 -9.52
N HIS A 104 -1.24 -11.68 -9.18
CA HIS A 104 -1.56 -12.82 -10.01
C HIS A 104 -2.87 -13.46 -9.56
N LEU A 105 -3.75 -13.73 -10.53
CA LEU A 105 -5.00 -14.43 -10.33
C LEU A 105 -4.96 -15.75 -11.12
N PRO A 106 -5.23 -16.90 -10.49
CA PRO A 106 -5.28 -18.19 -11.17
C PRO A 106 -6.22 -18.14 -12.39
N GLY A 107 -5.72 -18.58 -13.55
CA GLY A 107 -6.46 -18.59 -14.81
C GLY A 107 -6.62 -17.23 -15.51
N ARG A 108 -6.14 -16.13 -14.92
CA ARG A 108 -6.17 -14.78 -15.53
C ARG A 108 -4.80 -14.14 -15.68
N GLY A 109 -3.78 -14.68 -15.00
CA GLY A 109 -2.41 -14.19 -15.07
C GLY A 109 -2.18 -12.98 -14.16
N GLU A 110 -1.09 -12.26 -14.43
CA GLU A 110 -0.62 -11.14 -13.61
C GLU A 110 -1.18 -9.80 -14.11
N SER A 111 -1.71 -9.00 -13.18
CA SER A 111 -2.17 -7.63 -13.43
C SER A 111 -1.37 -6.66 -12.57
N PHE A 112 -1.01 -5.50 -13.11
CA PHE A 112 -0.27 -4.49 -12.36
C PHE A 112 -1.20 -3.39 -11.83
N SER A 113 -0.83 -2.83 -10.68
CA SER A 113 -1.32 -1.54 -10.22
C SER A 113 -0.16 -0.59 -9.98
N ARG A 114 -0.32 0.61 -10.52
CA ARG A 114 0.60 1.76 -10.39
C ARG A 114 -0.27 2.98 -10.25
N SER A 115 -0.10 3.75 -9.18
CA SER A 115 -0.85 4.99 -9.02
C SER A 115 -0.10 6.14 -9.71
N GLN A 116 -0.73 6.76 -10.70
CA GLN A 116 -0.18 7.91 -11.42
C GLN A 116 -0.26 9.21 -10.59
N GLN A 117 -1.05 9.22 -9.51
CA GLN A 117 -1.23 10.39 -8.65
C GLN A 117 -0.15 10.52 -7.57
N THR A 118 0.66 9.47 -7.39
CA THR A 118 1.60 9.28 -6.27
C THR A 118 3.06 9.25 -6.74
N LEU A 119 3.36 9.93 -7.85
CA LEU A 119 4.71 9.97 -8.42
C LEU A 119 5.58 10.93 -7.61
N VAL A 120 6.74 10.46 -7.13
CA VAL A 120 7.72 11.26 -6.38
C VAL A 120 8.90 11.60 -7.30
N SER A 121 9.39 12.84 -7.25
CA SER A 121 10.50 13.32 -8.09
C SER A 121 11.34 14.37 -7.37
N GLY A 122 12.57 14.60 -7.84
CA GLY A 122 13.51 15.52 -7.21
C GLY A 122 13.99 15.04 -5.85
N THR A 123 14.24 15.99 -4.95
CA THR A 123 14.58 15.74 -3.55
C THR A 123 13.36 16.02 -2.68
N THR A 124 12.90 15.04 -1.94
CA THR A 124 11.76 15.17 -1.03
C THR A 124 12.08 14.58 0.32
N ASP A 125 11.39 15.04 1.36
CA ASP A 125 11.35 14.30 2.61
C ASP A 125 10.39 13.09 2.50
N TRP A 126 10.23 12.34 3.59
CA TRP A 126 9.35 11.18 3.67
C TRP A 126 7.89 11.51 3.34
N THR A 127 7.36 10.88 2.30
CA THR A 127 5.97 10.96 1.87
C THR A 127 5.32 9.58 1.88
N THR A 128 4.06 9.47 2.31
CA THR A 128 3.31 8.21 2.19
C THR A 128 2.79 8.06 0.78
N GLN A 129 3.08 6.94 0.15
CA GLN A 129 2.55 6.56 -1.16
C GLN A 129 1.73 5.29 -1.05
N GLU A 130 0.71 5.17 -1.89
CA GLU A 130 -0.11 3.96 -1.97
C GLU A 130 -0.60 3.67 -3.39
N THR A 131 -0.78 2.39 -3.70
CA THR A 131 -1.44 1.95 -4.94
C THR A 131 -2.51 0.88 -4.65
N PRO A 132 -3.76 1.07 -5.10
CA PRO A 132 -4.84 0.13 -4.83
C PRO A 132 -5.00 -0.95 -5.91
N PHE A 133 -5.51 -2.12 -5.54
CA PHE A 133 -6.03 -3.14 -6.45
C PHE A 133 -7.38 -3.64 -5.95
N PHE A 134 -8.32 -3.86 -6.86
CA PHE A 134 -9.69 -4.26 -6.54
C PHE A 134 -9.89 -5.73 -6.91
N LEU A 135 -10.20 -6.56 -5.91
CA LEU A 135 -10.58 -7.95 -6.09
C LEU A 135 -12.09 -8.06 -6.03
N LYS A 136 -12.71 -8.53 -7.11
CA LYS A 136 -14.15 -8.87 -7.12
C LYS A 136 -14.38 -10.20 -6.42
N SER A 137 -15.63 -10.49 -6.10
CA SER A 137 -16.03 -11.80 -5.56
C SER A 137 -15.55 -12.95 -6.46
N GLY A 138 -14.86 -13.90 -5.86
CA GLY A 138 -14.25 -15.05 -6.53
C GLY A 138 -12.84 -14.81 -7.07
N GLU A 139 -12.31 -13.58 -6.99
CA GLU A 139 -10.94 -13.26 -7.37
C GLU A 139 -10.03 -13.41 -6.14
N ARG A 140 -9.28 -14.52 -6.12
CA ARG A 140 -8.33 -14.83 -5.04
C ARG A 140 -6.92 -14.91 -5.59
N PRO A 141 -6.01 -14.00 -5.19
CA PRO A 141 -4.64 -14.05 -5.64
C PRO A 141 -3.88 -15.19 -4.97
N ASP A 142 -3.08 -15.90 -5.75
CA ASP A 142 -2.13 -16.91 -5.25
C ASP A 142 -0.80 -16.25 -4.83
N TYR A 143 -0.41 -15.16 -5.48
CA TYR A 143 0.68 -14.29 -5.03
C TYR A 143 0.48 -12.81 -5.40
N ILE A 144 1.13 -11.94 -4.63
CA ILE A 144 1.28 -10.52 -4.90
C ILE A 144 2.76 -10.15 -4.80
N LYS A 145 3.30 -9.45 -5.79
CA LYS A 145 4.66 -8.86 -5.73
C LYS A 145 4.58 -7.37 -5.47
N LEU A 146 5.44 -6.90 -4.57
CA LEU A 146 5.57 -5.51 -4.18
C LEU A 146 6.92 -4.99 -4.67
N ASN A 147 6.90 -3.93 -5.48
CA ASN A 147 8.08 -3.39 -6.13
C ASN A 147 8.20 -1.87 -5.85
N LEU A 148 9.43 -1.39 -5.83
CA LEU A 148 9.74 0.04 -6.00
C LEU A 148 10.24 0.25 -7.42
N VAL A 149 9.62 1.18 -8.15
CA VAL A 149 10.08 1.56 -9.48
C VAL A 149 10.73 2.93 -9.40
N ILE A 150 11.95 3.04 -9.91
CA ILE A 150 12.63 4.31 -10.18
C ILE A 150 12.73 4.42 -11.70
N ASN A 151 11.85 5.20 -12.32
CA ASN A 151 11.89 5.49 -13.74
C ASN A 151 12.78 6.72 -14.00
N GLY A 152 14.09 6.53 -13.93
CA GLY A 152 15.07 7.61 -14.03
C GLY A 152 16.34 7.30 -13.24
N GLN A 153 17.01 8.32 -12.76
CA GLN A 153 18.22 8.20 -11.93
C GLN A 153 18.08 8.98 -10.62
N GLY A 154 18.88 8.65 -9.61
CA GLY A 154 18.89 9.29 -8.29
C GLY A 154 18.86 8.26 -7.17
N THR A 155 18.57 8.72 -5.95
CA THR A 155 18.44 7.85 -4.77
C THR A 155 17.02 7.89 -4.24
N ALA A 156 16.49 6.73 -3.88
CA ALA A 156 15.24 6.61 -3.14
C ALA A 156 15.46 5.79 -1.87
N TRP A 157 14.79 6.17 -0.80
CA TRP A 157 14.61 5.34 0.39
C TRP A 157 13.16 4.94 0.47
N ILE A 158 12.91 3.67 0.80
CA ILE A 158 11.58 3.14 1.08
C ILE A 158 11.56 2.51 2.46
N ASP A 159 10.46 2.72 3.18
CA ASP A 159 10.26 2.25 4.55
C ASP A 159 8.76 2.07 4.86
N ASP A 160 8.43 1.50 6.02
CA ASP A 160 7.05 1.27 6.52
C ASP A 160 6.15 0.57 5.49
N ILE A 161 6.69 -0.47 4.83
CA ILE A 161 5.99 -1.20 3.77
C ILE A 161 4.88 -2.07 4.36
N LYS A 162 3.66 -1.87 3.85
CA LYS A 162 2.45 -2.55 4.28
C LYS A 162 1.62 -3.01 3.10
N LEU A 163 1.08 -4.22 3.23
CA LEU A 163 -0.06 -4.67 2.46
C LEU A 163 -1.30 -4.53 3.34
N VAL A 164 -2.28 -3.79 2.88
CA VAL A 164 -3.48 -3.43 3.65
C VAL A 164 -4.72 -3.84 2.86
N LYS A 165 -5.78 -4.29 3.53
CA LYS A 165 -7.08 -4.56 2.90
C LYS A 165 -8.17 -3.67 3.49
N GLY A 166 -9.10 -3.27 2.63
CA GLY A 166 -10.33 -2.60 3.00
C GLY A 166 -11.50 -3.14 2.16
N PRO A 167 -12.72 -2.71 2.46
CA PRO A 167 -13.90 -3.05 1.66
C PRO A 167 -13.87 -2.36 0.29
N LEU A 168 -14.66 -2.89 -0.65
CA LEU A 168 -14.73 -2.36 -2.03
C LEU A 168 -15.41 -0.99 -2.16
N GLY A 169 -15.99 -0.47 -1.09
CA GLY A 169 -16.81 0.76 -1.08
C GLY A 169 -18.30 0.48 -1.14
#